data_AF-A0A6A9SVF3-F1
#
_entry.id   AF-A0A6A9SVF3-F1
#
_cell.length_a   1.000
_cell.length_b   1.000
_cell.length_c   1.000
_cell.angle_alpha   90.00
_cell.angle_beta   90.00
_cell.angle_gamma   90.00
#
_symmetry.space_group_name_H-M   'P 1'
#
loop_
_entity.id
_entity.type
_entity.pdbx_description
1 polymer ?
#
loop_
_entity_poly.entity_id
_entity_poly.type
_entity_poly.pdbx_seq_one_letter_code
_entity_poly.pdbx_strand_id
1 'polypeptide(L)'
;MLAHDHRAELSVRVPRGAAGDVEGGVREVVEKVDGVAGVENIELCGVRPDALDLYVDATATVAVDADIEAPEVHLADGFGVLEVTVR
;
A
#
# COMPACT_ATOMS: atom_id res chain seq x y z
N MET A 1 -3.21 -15.62 -12.22
CA MET A 1 -3.74 -15.93 -10.89
C MET A 1 -5.17 -15.46 -10.77
N LEU A 2 -5.93 -16.04 -9.85
CA LEU A 2 -7.11 -15.38 -9.28
C LEU A 2 -6.62 -14.46 -8.16
N ALA A 3 -7.22 -13.29 -7.98
CA ALA A 3 -6.93 -12.37 -6.89
C ALA A 3 -8.20 -12.13 -6.04
N HIS A 4 -7.99 -11.73 -4.80
CA HIS A 4 -9.02 -11.36 -3.85
C HIS A 4 -8.83 -9.91 -3.41
N ASP A 5 -9.93 -9.16 -3.41
CA ASP A 5 -9.93 -7.77 -2.96
C ASP A 5 -10.03 -7.72 -1.44
N HIS A 6 -9.10 -7.00 -0.84
CA HIS A 6 -9.00 -6.79 0.59
C HIS A 6 -9.08 -5.30 0.90
N ARG A 7 -9.88 -4.90 1.90
CA ARG A 7 -9.82 -3.53 2.40
C ARG A 7 -8.68 -3.44 3.41
N ALA A 8 -7.72 -2.57 3.14
CA ALA A 8 -6.55 -2.42 3.99
C ALA A 8 -6.43 -1.00 4.54
N GLU A 9 -6.09 -0.89 5.82
CA GLU A 9 -5.55 0.32 6.44
C GLU A 9 -4.02 0.21 6.37
N LEU A 10 -3.38 1.23 5.80
CA LEU A 10 -1.97 1.20 5.40
C LEU A 10 -1.23 2.39 6.02
N SER A 11 -0.03 2.13 6.53
CA SER A 11 0.99 3.14 6.81
C SER A 11 2.15 2.92 5.84
N VAL A 12 2.48 3.91 5.01
CA VAL A 12 3.41 3.76 3.88
C VAL A 12 4.46 4.87 3.90
N ARG A 13 5.73 4.52 3.69
CA ARG A 13 6.81 5.45 3.40
C ARG A 13 6.95 5.63 1.90
N VAL A 14 6.52 6.79 1.41
CA VAL A 14 6.56 7.18 0.00
C VAL A 14 7.77 8.09 -0.25
N PRO A 15 8.72 7.71 -1.12
CA PRO A 15 9.81 8.58 -1.52
C PRO A 15 9.29 9.87 -2.17
N ARG A 16 9.92 11.01 -1.86
CA ARG A 16 9.53 12.26 -2.52
C ARG A 16 9.71 12.19 -4.04
N GLY A 17 8.69 12.64 -4.76
CA GLY A 17 8.72 12.72 -6.23
C GLY A 17 8.44 11.41 -6.96
N ALA A 18 8.02 10.35 -6.25
CA ALA A 18 7.81 9.02 -6.82
C ALA A 18 6.77 9.00 -7.97
N ALA A 19 5.63 9.69 -7.83
CA ALA A 19 4.51 9.52 -8.77
C ALA A 19 3.72 10.81 -9.10
N GLY A 20 4.33 11.99 -8.96
CA GLY A 20 3.68 13.28 -9.25
C GLY A 20 2.69 13.76 -8.18
N ASP A 21 2.02 12.85 -7.47
CA ASP A 21 1.20 13.12 -6.29
C ASP A 21 1.37 12.04 -5.19
N VAL A 22 0.75 12.27 -4.04
CA VAL A 22 0.88 11.38 -2.86
C VAL A 22 0.12 10.07 -3.04
N GLU A 23 -1.06 10.11 -3.66
CA GLU A 23 -1.90 8.94 -3.86
C GLU A 23 -1.25 7.94 -4.83
N GLY A 24 -0.74 8.44 -5.95
CA GLY A 24 0.06 7.66 -6.90
C GLY A 24 1.32 7.09 -6.25
N GLY A 25 1.94 7.83 -5.33
CA GLY A 25 3.12 7.36 -4.60
C GLY A 25 2.79 6.20 -3.65
N VAL A 26 1.65 6.26 -2.95
CA VAL A 26 1.14 5.13 -2.15
C VAL A 26 0.85 3.93 -3.05
N ARG A 27 0.13 4.14 -4.16
CA ARG A 27 -0.19 3.10 -5.14
C ARG A 27 1.07 2.38 -5.61
N GLU A 28 2.07 3.14 -6.08
CA GLU A 28 3.31 2.57 -6.61
C GLU A 28 4.10 1.78 -5.56
N VAL A 29 4.10 2.20 -4.29
CA VAL A 29 4.76 1.44 -3.23
C VAL A 29 4.05 0.11 -2.97
N VAL A 30 2.72 0.11 -2.89
CA VAL A 30 1.94 -1.09 -2.58
C VAL A 30 1.90 -2.06 -3.77
N GLU A 31 1.81 -1.56 -5.01
CA GLU A 31 1.87 -2.39 -6.22
C GLU A 31 3.23 -3.07 -6.45
N LYS A 32 4.30 -2.58 -5.79
CA LYS A 32 5.62 -3.23 -5.83
C LYS A 32 5.74 -4.43 -4.88
N VAL A 33 4.76 -4.64 -4.01
CA VAL A 33 4.72 -5.84 -3.17
C VAL A 33 4.39 -7.03 -4.07
N ASP A 34 5.22 -8.08 -3.98
CA ASP A 34 4.99 -9.30 -4.74
C ASP A 34 3.59 -9.86 -4.44
N GLY A 35 2.91 -10.43 -5.41
CA GLY A 35 1.55 -10.94 -5.23
C GLY A 35 0.43 -9.88 -5.13
N VAL A 36 0.73 -8.59 -5.26
CA VAL A 36 -0.29 -7.53 -5.43
C VAL A 36 -0.62 -7.39 -6.91
N ALA A 37 -1.88 -7.63 -7.26
CA ALA A 37 -2.39 -7.52 -8.62
C ALA A 37 -2.89 -6.11 -8.97
N GLY A 38 -3.19 -5.28 -7.96
CA GLY A 38 -3.62 -3.89 -8.15
C GLY A 38 -4.07 -3.20 -6.87
N VAL A 39 -4.13 -1.87 -6.91
CA VAL A 39 -4.56 -1.03 -5.78
C VAL A 39 -5.54 0.05 -6.24
N GLU A 40 -6.73 0.03 -5.65
CA GLU A 40 -7.84 0.93 -5.98
C GLU A 40 -8.41 1.60 -4.72
N ASN A 41 -9.29 2.59 -4.93
CA ASN A 41 -10.03 3.29 -3.86
C ASN A 41 -9.15 3.84 -2.73
N ILE A 42 -8.00 4.43 -3.08
CA ILE A 42 -7.08 5.00 -2.09
C ILE A 42 -7.70 6.26 -1.49
N GLU A 43 -7.87 6.25 -0.17
CA GLU A 43 -8.30 7.39 0.63
C GLU A 43 -7.16 7.77 1.58
N LEU A 44 -6.62 8.97 1.41
CA LEU A 44 -5.54 9.48 2.27
C LEU A 44 -6.12 9.95 3.61
N CYS A 45 -5.67 9.34 4.70
CA CYS A 45 -6.08 9.68 6.06
C CYS A 45 -5.11 10.64 6.76
N GLY A 46 -3.82 10.62 6.37
CA GLY A 46 -2.81 11.50 6.94
C GLY A 46 -1.53 11.51 6.12
N VAL A 47 -0.84 12.66 6.10
CA VAL A 47 0.46 12.81 5.42
C VAL A 47 1.40 13.56 6.35
N ARG A 48 2.54 12.95 6.66
CA ARG A 48 3.61 13.52 7.49
C ARG A 48 4.90 13.61 6.65
N PRO A 49 5.29 14.80 6.20
CA PRO A 49 6.53 14.98 5.46
C PRO A 49 7.77 14.85 6.35
N ASP A 50 8.84 14.29 5.80
CA ASP A 50 10.21 14.32 6.33
C ASP A 50 11.17 14.89 5.25
N ALA A 51 12.47 14.90 5.53
CA ALA A 51 13.50 15.48 4.66
C ALA A 51 13.54 14.84 3.26
N LEU A 52 13.39 13.51 3.19
CA LEU A 52 13.48 12.74 1.94
C LEU A 52 12.19 11.98 1.60
N ASP A 53 11.35 11.71 2.60
CA ASP A 53 10.21 10.82 2.48
C ASP A 53 8.90 11.50 2.93
N LEU A 54 7.78 10.87 2.59
CA LEU A 54 6.46 11.13 3.12
C LEU A 54 5.97 9.89 3.85
N TYR A 55 5.53 10.04 5.09
CA TYR A 55 4.85 8.97 5.83
C TYR A 55 3.35 9.20 5.67
N VAL A 56 2.68 8.26 5.01
CA VAL A 56 1.29 8.40 4.57
C VAL A 56 0.44 7.31 5.21
N ASP A 57 -0.63 7.71 5.86
CA ASP A 57 -1.67 6.79 6.32
C ASP A 57 -2.80 6.83 5.30
N ALA A 58 -3.27 5.67 4.85
CA ALA A 58 -4.32 5.56 3.85
C ALA A 58 -5.21 4.33 4.10
N THR A 59 -6.42 4.36 3.54
CA THR A 59 -7.21 3.14 3.33
C THR A 59 -7.29 2.84 1.84
N ALA A 60 -7.25 1.57 1.46
CA ALA A 60 -7.30 1.17 0.06
C ALA A 60 -7.99 -0.18 -0.12
N THR A 61 -8.43 -0.45 -1.34
CA THR A 61 -8.75 -1.80 -1.81
C THR A 61 -7.53 -2.37 -2.50
N VAL A 62 -6.98 -3.47 -1.99
CA VAL A 62 -5.80 -4.12 -2.54
C VAL A 62 -6.20 -5.49 -3.06
N ALA A 63 -5.96 -5.73 -4.35
CA ALA A 63 -6.13 -7.05 -4.96
C ALA A 63 -4.86 -7.87 -4.71
N VAL A 64 -4.97 -8.94 -3.92
CA VAL A 64 -3.86 -9.85 -3.58
C VAL A 64 -4.13 -11.20 -4.19
N ASP A 65 -3.10 -11.86 -4.71
CA ASP A 65 -3.22 -13.18 -5.30
C ASP A 65 -3.80 -14.21 -4.30
N ALA A 66 -4.72 -15.04 -4.79
CA ALA A 66 -5.56 -15.90 -3.95
C ALA A 66 -4.81 -17.04 -3.23
N ASP A 67 -3.58 -17.33 -3.64
CA ASP A 67 -2.69 -18.31 -3.00
C ASP A 67 -1.90 -17.74 -1.82
N ILE A 68 -1.99 -16.43 -1.56
CA ILE A 68 -1.43 -15.80 -0.36
C ILE A 68 -2.36 -16.05 0.84
N GLU A 69 -1.97 -16.98 1.72
CA GLU A 69 -2.78 -17.37 2.89
C GLU A 69 -2.92 -16.27 3.97
N ALA A 70 -1.96 -15.35 4.06
CA ALA A 70 -1.94 -14.27 5.05
C ALA A 70 -1.64 -12.90 4.39
N PRO A 71 -2.64 -12.28 3.71
CA PRO A 71 -2.45 -11.03 2.97
C PRO A 71 -1.89 -9.89 3.83
N GLU A 72 -2.30 -9.80 5.10
CA GLU A 72 -1.81 -8.77 6.03
C GLU A 72 -0.30 -8.88 6.28
N VAL A 73 0.17 -10.08 6.62
CA VAL A 73 1.60 -10.32 6.88
C VAL A 73 2.41 -10.09 5.61
N HIS A 74 1.89 -10.58 4.48
CA HIS A 74 2.55 -10.48 3.18
C HIS A 74 2.70 -9.03 2.71
N LEU A 75 1.64 -8.21 2.87
CA LEU A 75 1.70 -6.79 2.55
C LEU A 75 2.65 -6.02 3.47
N ALA A 76 2.70 -6.37 4.76
CA ALA A 76 3.60 -5.74 5.73
C ALA A 76 5.09 -6.04 5.46
N ASP A 77 5.40 -7.16 4.81
CA ASP A 77 6.77 -7.49 4.37
C ASP A 77 7.21 -6.68 3.12
N GLY A 78 6.28 -5.95 2.49
CA GLY A 78 6.52 -5.09 1.34
C GLY A 78 7.43 -3.90 1.63
N PHE A 79 8.39 -3.64 0.75
CA PHE A 79 9.28 -2.49 0.93
C PHE A 79 8.52 -1.16 0.90
N GLY A 80 8.61 -0.40 1.99
CA GLY A 80 7.93 0.89 2.12
C GLY A 80 6.55 0.79 2.76
N VAL A 81 6.01 -0.41 2.96
CA VAL A 81 4.88 -0.63 3.87
C VAL A 81 5.44 -0.70 5.29
N LEU A 82 4.86 0.09 6.19
CA LEU A 82 5.29 0.20 7.59
C LEU A 82 4.36 -0.56 8.51
N GLU A 83 3.06 -0.42 8.28
CA GLU A 83 2.01 -1.11 9.00
C GLU A 83 0.86 -1.39 8.04
N VAL A 84 0.14 -2.47 8.31
CA VAL A 84 -0.98 -2.92 7.51
C VAL A 84 -2.01 -3.56 8.44
N THR A 85 -3.29 -3.33 8.17
CA THR A 85 -4.39 -4.07 8.78
C THR A 85 -5.41 -4.38 7.71
N VAL A 86 -5.69 -5.67 7.49
CA VAL A 86 -6.64 -6.14 6.48
C VAL A 86 -7.99 -6.44 7.12
N ARG A 87 -9.08 -6.05 6.45
CA ARG A 87 -10.47 -6.27 6.85
C ARG A 87 -11.30 -6.93 5.74
#